data_AF-A0A3N6FF69-F1
#
_entry.id   AF-A0A3N6FF69-F1
#
_cell.length_a   1.000
_cell.length_b   1.000
_cell.length_c   1.000
_cell.angle_alpha   90.00
_cell.angle_beta   90.00
_cell.angle_gamma   90.00
#
_symmetry.space_group_name_H-M   'P 1'
#
loop_
_entity.id
_entity.type
_entity.pdbx_description
1 polymer ?
#
loop_
_entity_poly.entity_id
_entity_poly.type
_entity_poly.pdbx_seq_one_letter_code
_entity_poly.pdbx_strand_id
1 'polypeptide(L)'
;MFIGQFRVPGDEVRLAYLFLEEDDRVMGMHPTSGEAVVLIQPDGRVPSFAVIGPRGTRGRSLWRWGHDETEAPVEWLVDLDPTPPETDAAANHHSAWWNYMRHEGPEVDLPSGDEPKDFLGGTAVLPNGRAWGLDDDSWLFLCQFADRGEDAEDPFFLNFGYGSGFVFISCDHREGRFLADCS
;
A
#
# COMPACT_ATOMS: atom_id res chain seq x y z
N MET A 1 13.70 -1.76 -0.63
CA MET A 1 13.56 -0.33 -0.28
C MET A 1 12.64 -0.20 0.92
N PHE A 2 12.97 0.59 1.93
CA PHE A 2 12.03 0.95 3.01
C PHE A 2 11.11 2.07 2.52
N ILE A 3 9.79 1.84 2.59
CA ILE A 3 8.78 2.77 2.09
C ILE A 3 8.21 3.64 3.19
N GLY A 4 7.82 3.04 4.31
CA GLY A 4 7.16 3.77 5.38
C GLY A 4 6.72 2.88 6.53
N GLN A 5 6.16 3.55 7.54
CA GLN A 5 5.62 2.92 8.74
C GLN A 5 4.18 3.38 8.96
N PHE A 6 3.30 2.46 9.32
CA PHE A 6 1.86 2.68 9.46
C PHE A 6 1.39 2.22 10.84
N ARG A 7 0.47 2.96 11.46
CA ARG A 7 -0.10 2.56 12.74
C ARG A 7 -1.03 1.36 12.54
N VAL A 8 -0.79 0.28 13.29
CA VAL A 8 -1.69 -0.88 13.30
C VAL A 8 -2.86 -0.61 14.26
N PRO A 9 -4.12 -0.89 13.86
CA PRO A 9 -5.28 -0.71 14.72
C PRO A 9 -5.20 -1.49 16.05
N GLY A 10 -5.73 -0.89 17.12
CA GLY A 10 -5.82 -1.46 18.46
C GLY A 10 -5.23 -0.57 19.55
N ASP A 11 -5.48 -0.94 20.81
CA ASP A 11 -5.13 -0.15 22.00
C ASP A 11 -3.61 -0.01 22.21
N GLU A 12 -2.83 -1.02 21.81
CA GLU A 12 -1.37 -1.01 21.94
C GLU A 12 -0.68 -0.32 20.77
N VAL A 13 0.43 0.38 21.06
CA VAL A 13 1.28 1.03 20.05
C VAL A 13 2.12 0.01 19.29
N ARG A 14 1.59 -0.39 18.14
CA ARG A 14 2.19 -1.26 17.11
C ARG A 14 2.28 -0.56 15.77
N LEU A 15 3.33 -0.88 15.02
CA LEU A 15 3.65 -0.32 13.70
C LEU A 15 3.81 -1.43 12.66
N ALA A 16 3.29 -1.20 11.46
CA ALA A 16 3.58 -1.98 10.26
C ALA A 16 4.65 -1.25 9.45
N TYR A 17 5.70 -1.95 9.04
CA TYR A 17 6.80 -1.42 8.23
C TYR A 17 6.75 -2.05 6.84
N LEU A 18 6.68 -1.22 5.80
CA LEU A 18 6.63 -1.69 4.42
C LEU A 18 8.02 -1.61 3.77
N PHE A 19 8.42 -2.73 3.18
CA PHE A 19 9.60 -2.83 2.33
C PHE A 19 9.18 -3.38 0.97
N LEU A 20 9.66 -2.76 -0.10
CA LEU A 20 9.41 -3.19 -1.48
C LEU A 20 10.74 -3.46 -2.19
N GLU A 21 10.81 -4.52 -2.96
CA GLU A 21 11.81 -4.68 -4.01
C GLU A 21 11.55 -3.64 -5.09
N GLU A 22 12.64 -3.10 -5.63
CA GLU A 22 12.61 -2.18 -6.77
C GLU A 22 13.43 -2.83 -7.87
N ASP A 23 12.77 -3.14 -8.99
CA ASP A 23 13.40 -3.67 -10.21
C ASP A 23 13.19 -2.68 -11.35
N ASP A 24 14.28 -2.13 -11.90
CA ASP A 24 14.28 -1.08 -12.92
C ASP A 24 13.25 0.04 -12.66
N ARG A 25 13.21 0.53 -11.41
CA ARG A 25 12.28 1.57 -10.92
C ARG A 25 10.82 1.15 -10.88
N VAL A 26 10.48 -0.12 -11.07
CA VAL A 26 9.14 -0.65 -10.81
C VAL A 26 9.15 -1.31 -9.43
N MET A 27 8.14 -1.01 -8.63
CA MET A 27 8.00 -1.60 -7.31
C MET A 27 7.37 -2.99 -7.39
N GLY A 28 7.83 -3.89 -6.52
CA GLY A 28 7.26 -5.21 -6.33
C GLY A 28 5.75 -5.18 -6.14
N MET A 29 5.03 -6.06 -6.84
CA MET A 29 3.56 -5.99 -6.93
C MET A 29 2.84 -7.19 -6.29
N HIS A 30 3.55 -8.31 -6.07
CA HIS A 30 2.92 -9.55 -5.64
C HIS A 30 3.05 -9.82 -4.11
N PRO A 31 1.95 -10.20 -3.43
CA PRO A 31 1.92 -10.35 -1.97
C PRO A 31 2.73 -11.51 -1.40
N THR A 32 3.11 -12.49 -2.22
CA THR A 32 3.76 -13.73 -1.77
C THR A 32 5.04 -14.08 -2.52
N SER A 33 5.47 -13.25 -3.48
CA SER A 33 6.70 -13.47 -4.27
C SER A 33 7.98 -13.19 -3.46
N GLY A 34 7.86 -12.40 -2.39
CA GLY A 34 8.99 -11.86 -1.64
C GLY A 34 9.41 -10.46 -2.10
N GLU A 35 8.80 -9.95 -3.17
CA GLU A 35 9.02 -8.59 -3.69
C GLU A 35 8.46 -7.51 -2.75
N ALA A 36 7.61 -7.88 -1.80
CA ALA A 36 7.08 -6.98 -0.80
C ALA A 36 7.03 -7.64 0.58
N VAL A 37 7.43 -6.91 1.61
CA VAL A 37 7.44 -7.37 3.00
C VAL A 37 6.77 -6.32 3.87
N VAL A 38 5.72 -6.73 4.59
CA VAL A 38 5.08 -5.92 5.64
C VAL A 38 5.37 -6.57 6.98
N LEU A 39 6.18 -5.90 7.81
CA LEU A 39 6.54 -6.38 9.15
C LEU A 39 5.73 -5.65 10.21
N ILE A 40 5.07 -6.38 11.10
CA ILE A 40 4.36 -5.80 12.24
C ILE A 40 5.25 -5.91 13.49
N GLN A 41 5.35 -4.83 14.27
CA GLN A 41 6.07 -4.79 15.54
C GLN A 41 5.30 -4.00 16.61
N PRO A 42 5.47 -4.35 17.90
CA PRO A 42 6.03 -5.61 18.39
C PRO A 42 5.18 -6.84 18.05
N ASP A 43 5.76 -8.03 18.26
CA ASP A 43 5.10 -9.35 18.26
C ASP A 43 4.42 -9.81 16.95
N GLY A 44 4.72 -9.17 15.82
CA GLY A 44 4.31 -9.65 14.51
C GLY A 44 5.02 -10.95 14.09
N ARG A 45 4.36 -11.73 13.25
CA ARG A 45 4.94 -12.86 12.53
C ARG A 45 5.76 -12.34 11.36
N VAL A 46 6.98 -12.83 11.24
CA VAL A 46 7.81 -12.60 10.06
C VAL A 46 7.33 -13.57 8.97
N PRO A 47 6.95 -13.10 7.77
CA PRO A 47 6.57 -13.97 6.65
C PRO A 47 7.69 -14.96 6.31
N SER A 48 7.36 -16.19 5.95
CA SER A 48 8.36 -17.25 5.73
C SER A 48 9.34 -16.97 4.59
N PHE A 49 8.94 -16.13 3.63
CA PHE A 49 9.80 -15.67 2.53
C PHE A 49 10.73 -14.52 2.92
N ALA A 50 10.49 -13.86 4.06
CA ALA A 50 11.31 -12.75 4.52
C ALA A 50 12.54 -13.27 5.28
N VAL A 51 13.72 -12.80 4.89
CA VAL A 51 15.00 -13.14 5.53
C VAL A 51 15.55 -11.90 6.22
N ILE A 52 15.80 -12.00 7.53
CA ILE A 52 16.45 -10.93 8.29
C ILE A 52 17.96 -11.00 8.03
N GLY A 53 18.49 -9.96 7.39
CA GLY A 53 19.92 -9.82 7.14
C GLY A 53 20.74 -9.62 8.42
N PRO A 54 22.08 -9.70 8.33
CA PRO A 54 22.98 -9.41 9.45
C PRO A 54 22.75 -8.01 10.05
N ARG A 55 23.14 -7.83 11.32
CA ARG A 55 23.13 -6.50 11.94
C ARG A 55 23.99 -5.53 11.13
N GLY A 56 23.45 -4.35 10.85
CA GLY A 56 24.14 -3.31 10.06
C GLY A 56 23.93 -3.43 8.56
N THR A 57 23.12 -4.38 8.07
CA THR A 57 22.62 -4.34 6.70
C THR A 57 21.97 -2.98 6.43
N ARG A 58 22.44 -2.32 5.37
CA ARG A 58 21.87 -1.07 4.86
C ARG A 58 21.06 -1.40 3.62
N GLY A 59 19.86 -0.85 3.53
CA GLY A 59 19.01 -0.94 2.34
C GLY A 59 18.79 0.44 1.74
N ARG A 60 18.21 0.47 0.53
CA ARG A 60 17.69 1.70 -0.06
C ARG A 60 16.50 2.20 0.75
N SER A 61 16.40 3.51 0.94
CA SER A 61 15.20 4.19 1.45
C SER A 61 14.42 4.78 0.30
N LEU A 62 13.23 5.28 0.60
CA LEU A 62 12.54 6.24 -0.25
C LEU A 62 13.50 7.35 -0.72
N TRP A 63 13.30 7.81 -1.95
CA TRP A 63 14.11 8.84 -2.59
C TRP A 63 13.24 9.69 -3.51
N ARG A 64 13.74 10.84 -3.97
CA ARG A 64 13.11 11.71 -4.98
C ARG A 64 14.15 12.19 -6.00
N TRP A 65 13.69 12.76 -7.11
CA TRP A 65 14.58 13.46 -8.04
C TRP A 65 15.10 14.76 -7.42
N GLY A 66 16.41 14.93 -7.43
CA GLY A 66 17.07 16.21 -7.21
C GLY A 66 16.95 17.09 -8.45
N HIS A 67 17.15 18.40 -8.27
CA HIS A 67 17.13 19.38 -9.36
C HIS A 67 18.19 19.08 -10.45
N ASP A 68 19.23 18.32 -10.13
CA ASP A 68 20.29 17.87 -11.03
C ASP A 68 20.07 16.44 -11.56
N GLU A 69 18.83 15.93 -11.50
CA GLU A 69 18.44 14.58 -11.91
C GLU A 69 19.17 13.46 -11.11
N THR A 70 19.64 13.76 -9.90
CA THR A 70 20.23 12.77 -8.99
C THR A 70 19.21 12.22 -8.00
N GLU A 71 19.36 10.97 -7.57
CA GLU A 71 18.52 10.38 -6.51
C GLU A 71 18.88 11.01 -5.14
N ALA A 72 17.92 11.71 -4.54
CA ALA A 72 18.06 12.28 -3.20
C ALA A 72 17.22 11.45 -2.20
N PRO A 73 17.85 10.84 -1.16
CA PRO A 73 17.10 10.12 -0.12
C PRO A 73 16.11 11.04 0.60
N VAL A 74 14.92 10.53 0.88
CA VAL A 74 13.89 11.25 1.64
C VAL A 74 13.25 10.35 2.67
N GLU A 75 12.67 10.99 3.68
CA GLU A 75 11.75 10.36 4.62
C GLU A 75 10.39 11.00 4.41
N TRP A 76 9.37 10.18 4.18
CA TRP A 76 8.00 10.67 4.14
C TRP A 76 7.28 10.33 5.43
N LEU A 77 6.98 11.37 6.20
CA LEU A 77 6.09 11.28 7.34
C LEU A 77 4.69 11.68 6.90
N VAL A 78 3.75 10.75 7.02
CA VAL A 78 2.31 11.02 6.86
C VAL A 78 1.67 10.85 8.22
N ASP A 79 0.98 11.89 8.71
CA ASP A 79 0.07 11.76 9.83
C ASP A 79 -1.20 11.08 9.32
N LEU A 80 -1.41 9.84 9.78
CA LEU A 80 -2.53 9.02 9.35
C LEU A 80 -3.68 9.19 10.34
N ASP A 81 -4.62 10.05 10.00
CA ASP A 81 -5.92 10.11 10.65
C ASP A 81 -6.85 9.02 10.09
N PRO A 82 -7.82 8.51 10.88
CA PRO A 82 -8.87 7.66 10.34
C PRO A 82 -9.56 8.33 9.14
N THR A 83 -9.83 7.54 8.11
CA THR A 83 -10.48 8.03 6.90
C THR A 83 -11.79 8.78 7.24
N PRO A 84 -11.96 10.04 6.79
CA PRO A 84 -13.20 10.77 6.98
C PRO A 84 -14.40 10.02 6.39
N PRO A 85 -15.61 10.10 6.97
CA PRO A 85 -16.78 9.37 6.46
C PRO A 85 -17.10 9.63 4.98
N GLU A 86 -16.81 10.83 4.49
CA GLU A 86 -17.03 11.20 3.09
C GLU A 86 -16.04 10.49 2.15
N THR A 87 -14.76 10.42 2.54
CA THR A 87 -13.73 9.66 1.81
C THR A 87 -14.01 8.16 1.86
N ASP A 88 -14.47 7.63 3.00
CA ASP A 88 -14.86 6.22 3.13
C ASP A 88 -16.07 5.89 2.24
N ALA A 89 -17.09 6.74 2.22
CA ALA A 89 -18.23 6.58 1.33
C ALA A 89 -17.82 6.65 -0.16
N ALA A 90 -16.92 7.56 -0.52
CA ALA A 90 -16.38 7.67 -1.88
C ALA A 90 -15.59 6.40 -2.27
N ALA A 91 -14.71 5.91 -1.40
CA ALA A 91 -13.95 4.69 -1.63
C ALA A 91 -14.86 3.46 -1.78
N ASN A 92 -15.87 3.34 -0.92
CA ASN A 92 -16.89 2.29 -1.01
C ASN A 92 -17.65 2.33 -2.35
N HIS A 93 -18.03 3.52 -2.80
CA HIS A 93 -18.76 3.68 -4.06
C HIS A 93 -17.87 3.35 -5.28
N HIS A 94 -16.61 3.83 -5.29
CA HIS A 94 -15.64 3.48 -6.34
C HIS A 94 -15.32 2.00 -6.37
N SER A 95 -15.11 1.37 -5.20
CA SER A 95 -14.88 -0.07 -5.10
C SER A 95 -16.07 -0.87 -5.63
N ALA A 96 -17.30 -0.48 -5.30
CA ALA A 96 -18.51 -1.10 -5.83
C ALA A 96 -18.64 -0.93 -7.36
N TRP A 97 -18.32 0.25 -7.89
CA TRP A 97 -18.31 0.51 -9.33
C TRP A 97 -17.30 -0.37 -10.07
N TRP A 98 -16.09 -0.50 -9.56
CA TRP A 98 -15.08 -1.36 -10.17
C TRP A 98 -15.45 -2.85 -10.12
N ASN A 99 -16.03 -3.31 -9.01
CA ASN A 99 -16.59 -4.66 -8.93
C ASN A 99 -17.71 -4.86 -9.97
N TYR A 100 -18.59 -3.87 -10.18
CA TYR A 100 -19.60 -3.93 -11.23
C TYR A 100 -18.98 -4.00 -12.63
N MET A 101 -17.98 -3.16 -12.93
CA MET A 101 -17.26 -3.13 -14.20
C MET A 101 -16.57 -4.47 -14.52
N ARG A 102 -16.17 -5.22 -13.48
CA ARG A 102 -15.62 -6.59 -13.60
C ARG A 102 -16.67 -7.70 -13.57
N HIS A 103 -17.96 -7.38 -13.45
CA HIS A 103 -19.06 -8.33 -13.29
C HIS A 103 -18.99 -9.17 -11.99
N GLU A 104 -18.42 -8.61 -10.93
CA GLU A 104 -18.25 -9.23 -9.61
C GLU A 104 -19.23 -8.68 -8.56
N GLY A 105 -20.03 -7.67 -8.91
CA GLY A 105 -20.97 -7.00 -8.02
C GLY A 105 -22.28 -6.60 -8.70
N PRO A 106 -23.25 -6.06 -7.93
CA PRO A 106 -24.49 -5.53 -8.48
C PRO A 106 -24.23 -4.28 -9.33
N GLU A 107 -25.18 -3.93 -10.19
CA GLU A 107 -25.18 -2.66 -10.91
C GLU A 107 -25.28 -1.48 -9.92
N VAL A 108 -24.40 -0.49 -10.11
CA VAL A 108 -24.34 0.75 -9.33
C VAL A 108 -24.10 1.93 -10.28
N ASP A 109 -24.43 3.14 -9.83
CA ASP A 109 -24.19 4.35 -10.62
C ASP A 109 -22.69 4.65 -10.75
N LEU A 110 -22.33 5.40 -11.81
CA LEU A 110 -20.97 5.91 -11.95
C LEU A 110 -20.64 6.85 -10.77
N PRO A 111 -19.53 6.63 -10.05
CA PRO A 111 -19.12 7.53 -8.97
C PRO A 111 -18.88 8.96 -9.46
N SER A 112 -19.24 9.93 -8.62
CA SER A 112 -18.96 11.34 -8.86
C SER A 112 -17.65 11.77 -8.20
N GLY A 113 -16.85 12.57 -8.89
CA GLY A 113 -15.60 13.12 -8.35
C GLY A 113 -14.38 12.26 -8.65
N ASP A 114 -13.26 12.63 -8.04
CA ASP A 114 -12.00 11.91 -8.20
C ASP A 114 -11.95 10.70 -7.26
N GLU A 115 -11.36 9.62 -7.76
CA GLU A 115 -11.13 8.41 -6.97
C GLU A 115 -10.18 8.71 -5.80
N PRO A 116 -10.52 8.30 -4.56
CA PRO A 116 -9.59 8.42 -3.43
C PRO A 116 -8.30 7.65 -3.69
N LYS A 117 -7.16 8.35 -3.62
CA LYS A 117 -5.84 7.78 -3.95
C LYS A 117 -5.09 7.25 -2.74
N ASP A 118 -5.01 8.05 -1.66
CA ASP A 118 -4.28 7.68 -0.44
C ASP A 118 -5.19 7.81 0.78
N PHE A 119 -5.34 6.73 1.54
CA PHE A 119 -6.15 6.72 2.77
C PHE A 119 -5.87 5.49 3.65
N LEU A 120 -6.28 5.56 4.92
CA LEU A 120 -6.11 4.51 5.94
C LEU A 120 -7.45 4.01 6.47
N GLY A 121 -7.67 2.70 6.38
CA GLY A 121 -8.94 2.05 6.71
C GLY A 121 -9.98 2.21 5.60
N GLY A 122 -11.18 1.67 5.83
CA GLY A 122 -12.22 1.62 4.81
C GLY A 122 -12.05 0.43 3.86
N THR A 123 -12.34 0.64 2.58
CA THR A 123 -12.30 -0.41 1.55
C THR A 123 -11.31 -0.04 0.44
N ALA A 124 -10.48 -1.02 0.05
CA ALA A 124 -9.56 -0.88 -1.07
C ALA A 124 -10.32 -0.60 -2.38
N VAL A 125 -9.80 0.34 -3.16
CA VAL A 125 -10.28 0.61 -4.51
C VAL A 125 -9.34 -0.07 -5.50
N LEU A 126 -9.77 -1.20 -6.06
CA LEU A 126 -8.99 -2.02 -7.00
C LEU A 126 -9.62 -1.88 -8.39
N PRO A 127 -9.02 -1.14 -9.34
CA PRO A 127 -9.59 -0.92 -10.67
C PRO A 127 -9.50 -2.13 -11.59
N ASN A 128 -8.36 -2.82 -11.61
CA ASN A 128 -8.06 -3.86 -12.60
C ASN A 128 -8.18 -5.26 -12.00
N GLY A 129 -7.84 -5.40 -10.72
CA GLY A 129 -7.78 -6.69 -10.05
C GLY A 129 -8.75 -6.90 -8.91
N ARG A 130 -8.47 -7.99 -8.21
CA ARG A 130 -8.89 -8.29 -6.84
C ARG A 130 -7.64 -8.49 -6.01
N ALA A 131 -7.77 -8.56 -4.69
CA ALA A 131 -6.65 -8.83 -3.79
C ALA A 131 -6.24 -10.31 -3.84
N TRP A 132 -5.77 -10.79 -5.01
CA TRP A 132 -5.45 -12.19 -5.28
C TRP A 132 -4.56 -12.80 -4.20
N GLY A 133 -5.02 -13.90 -3.59
CA GLY A 133 -4.30 -14.58 -2.50
C GLY A 133 -4.56 -13.97 -1.12
N LEU A 134 -5.41 -12.94 -1.05
CA LEU A 134 -5.94 -12.30 0.17
C LEU A 134 -7.47 -12.30 0.15
N ASP A 135 -8.07 -13.20 -0.62
CA ASP A 135 -9.51 -13.23 -0.94
C ASP A 135 -10.39 -13.83 0.18
N ASP A 136 -9.81 -14.20 1.33
CA ASP A 136 -10.55 -14.73 2.47
C ASP A 136 -10.71 -13.69 3.59
N ASP A 137 -11.65 -13.95 4.51
CA ASP A 137 -11.97 -13.06 5.63
C ASP A 137 -10.85 -13.03 6.72
N SER A 138 -9.66 -13.57 6.44
CA SER A 138 -8.52 -13.50 7.36
C SER A 138 -7.68 -12.23 7.18
N TRP A 139 -7.97 -11.41 6.16
CA TRP A 139 -7.26 -10.18 5.85
C TRP A 139 -8.15 -8.95 5.95
N LEU A 140 -7.59 -7.89 6.52
CA LEU A 140 -8.19 -6.58 6.66
C LEU A 140 -7.38 -5.58 5.85
N PHE A 141 -8.06 -4.76 5.07
CA PHE A 141 -7.44 -3.61 4.41
C PHE A 141 -6.94 -2.62 5.46
N LEU A 142 -5.69 -2.17 5.32
CA LEU A 142 -5.07 -1.18 6.21
C LEU A 142 -4.97 0.19 5.53
N CYS A 143 -4.36 0.27 4.35
CA CYS A 143 -4.21 1.53 3.63
C CYS A 143 -3.94 1.30 2.15
N GLN A 144 -4.19 2.34 1.35
CA GLN A 144 -3.73 2.42 -0.03
C GLN A 144 -3.01 3.74 -0.28
N PHE A 145 -2.17 3.77 -1.30
CA PHE A 145 -1.48 4.96 -1.77
C PHE A 145 -1.13 4.85 -3.25
N ALA A 146 -1.23 5.96 -3.96
CA ALA A 146 -0.93 6.03 -5.38
C ALA A 146 0.58 6.09 -5.63
N ASP A 147 0.95 5.66 -6.84
CA ASP A 147 2.26 5.92 -7.39
C ASP A 147 2.57 7.43 -7.50
N ARG A 148 3.87 7.76 -7.48
CA ARG A 148 4.44 9.11 -7.55
C ARG A 148 5.86 9.06 -8.11
N GLY A 149 6.38 10.19 -8.61
CA GLY A 149 7.79 10.32 -9.00
C GLY A 149 8.00 10.63 -10.48
N GLU A 150 6.96 11.14 -11.16
CA GLU A 150 7.06 11.62 -12.54
C GLU A 150 7.40 13.12 -12.60
N ASP A 151 7.12 13.88 -11.52
CA ASP A 151 7.44 15.30 -11.41
C ASP A 151 8.63 15.53 -10.46
N ALA A 152 9.43 16.54 -10.73
CA ALA A 152 10.47 17.01 -9.81
C ALA A 152 9.89 17.58 -8.50
N GLU A 153 8.62 17.99 -8.52
CA GLU A 153 7.88 18.41 -7.32
C GLU A 153 7.33 17.25 -6.50
N ASP A 154 7.37 16.01 -7.03
CA ASP A 154 6.88 14.86 -6.28
C ASP A 154 7.70 14.65 -5.00
N PRO A 155 7.04 14.38 -3.87
CA PRO A 155 7.70 14.24 -2.59
C PRO A 155 8.68 13.06 -2.56
N PHE A 156 8.45 12.05 -3.40
CA PHE A 156 9.27 10.85 -3.56
C PHE A 156 8.89 10.06 -4.82
N PHE A 157 9.70 9.07 -5.13
CA PHE A 157 9.52 8.12 -6.21
C PHE A 157 8.97 6.78 -5.69
N LEU A 158 7.80 6.38 -6.21
CA LEU A 158 7.15 5.07 -6.04
C LEU A 158 6.37 4.77 -7.32
N ASN A 159 6.74 3.74 -8.07
CA ASN A 159 6.10 3.46 -9.35
C ASN A 159 5.45 2.07 -9.32
N PHE A 160 4.12 2.06 -9.46
CA PHE A 160 3.29 0.86 -9.59
C PHE A 160 2.72 0.69 -11.01
N GLY A 161 3.28 1.40 -12.00
CA GLY A 161 2.76 1.45 -13.36
C GLY A 161 1.43 2.20 -13.45
N TYR A 162 1.40 3.47 -13.01
CA TYR A 162 0.19 4.30 -12.99
C TYR A 162 -0.89 3.82 -12.03
N GLY A 163 -0.49 3.03 -11.03
CA GLY A 163 -1.37 2.28 -10.15
C GLY A 163 -1.38 2.72 -8.69
N SER A 164 -1.79 1.79 -7.83
CA SER A 164 -1.80 1.98 -6.38
C SER A 164 -1.22 0.77 -5.65
N GLY A 165 -0.57 1.04 -4.52
CA GLY A 165 -0.14 0.05 -3.54
C GLY A 165 -1.18 -0.09 -2.43
N PHE A 166 -1.37 -1.30 -1.94
CA PHE A 166 -2.37 -1.66 -0.93
C PHE A 166 -1.70 -2.50 0.16
N VAL A 167 -1.90 -2.12 1.42
CA VAL A 167 -1.42 -2.87 2.58
C VAL A 167 -2.62 -3.55 3.23
N PHE A 168 -2.46 -4.84 3.51
CA PHE A 168 -3.41 -5.66 4.25
C PHE A 168 -2.74 -6.21 5.51
N ILE A 169 -3.53 -6.41 6.56
CA ILE A 169 -3.09 -7.05 7.80
C ILE A 169 -4.00 -8.22 8.15
N SER A 170 -3.46 -9.26 8.76
CA SER A 170 -4.27 -10.38 9.23
C SER A 170 -5.26 -9.94 10.31
N CYS A 171 -6.37 -10.64 10.50
CA CYS A 171 -7.39 -10.31 11.50
C CYS A 171 -6.88 -10.32 12.97
N ASP A 172 -5.79 -11.03 13.25
CA ASP A 172 -5.11 -10.95 14.56
C ASP A 172 -4.06 -9.82 14.64
N HIS A 173 -3.90 -9.06 13.56
CA HIS A 173 -3.00 -7.92 13.39
C HIS A 173 -1.53 -8.29 13.62
N ARG A 174 -1.13 -9.53 13.30
CA ARG A 174 0.25 -10.01 13.49
C ARG A 174 1.00 -10.22 12.20
N GLU A 175 0.33 -10.21 11.07
CA GLU A 175 0.94 -10.44 9.77
C GLU A 175 0.47 -9.39 8.77
N GLY A 176 1.36 -8.98 7.87
CA GLY A 176 1.03 -8.02 6.83
C GLY A 176 1.29 -8.59 5.43
N ARG A 177 0.57 -8.05 4.46
CA ARG A 177 0.71 -8.33 3.03
C ARG A 177 0.60 -7.03 2.25
N PHE A 178 1.23 -7.01 1.09
CA PHE A 178 1.20 -5.88 0.17
C PHE A 178 0.80 -6.37 -1.21
N LEU A 179 -0.06 -5.62 -1.87
CA LEU A 179 -0.47 -5.84 -3.26
C LEU A 179 -0.27 -4.51 -3.97
N ALA A 180 0.14 -4.52 -5.23
CA ALA A 180 -0.08 -3.36 -6.11
C ALA A 180 -0.98 -3.74 -7.27
N ASP A 181 -1.76 -2.78 -7.73
CA ASP A 181 -2.55 -2.86 -8.96
C ASP A 181 -2.11 -1.71 -9.86
N CYS A 182 -1.73 -2.00 -11.10
CA CYS A 182 -1.43 -0.98 -12.12
C CYS A 182 -2.73 -0.42 -12.69
N SER A 183 -2.70 0.73 -13.38
CA SER A 183 -3.86 1.25 -14.13
C SER A 183 -3.78 0.95 -15.62
#